data_AF-A0A0Q7JLP1-F1
#
_entry.id   AF-A0A0Q7JLP1-F1
#
_cell.length_a   1.000
_cell.length_b   1.000
_cell.length_c   1.000
_cell.angle_alpha   90.00
_cell.angle_beta   90.00
_cell.angle_gamma   90.00
#
_symmetry.space_group_name_H-M   'P 1'
#
loop_
_entity.id
_entity.type
_entity.pdbx_description
1 polymer ?
#
loop_
_entity_poly.entity_id
_entity_poly.type
_entity_poly.pdbx_seq_one_letter_code
_entity_poly.pdbx_strand_id
1 'polypeptide(L)'
;MSDAQPEVLEVHLVDYPLDLYLRAQEHADDLIRELTLIANSPAVESGHSDLPARLLVLVDQLTHQYAGVSDDVEKQRDAALDRGETSIDLTYRVPREIADAVRHLGDIFDEADEYCRQGEHLLTLATPADALAYRHWLLEEFVAQIEDGRAPMPWSRSPYAQALQH
;
A
#
# COMPACT_ATOMS: atom_id res chain seq x y z
N MET A 1 19.27 1.29 -31.11
CA MET A 1 18.28 0.82 -30.13
C MET A 1 18.00 2.02 -29.24
N SER A 2 16.81 2.61 -29.35
CA SER A 2 16.49 3.83 -28.62
C SER A 2 16.34 3.47 -27.14
N ASP A 3 17.17 4.08 -26.31
CA ASP A 3 17.05 4.06 -24.86
C ASP A 3 15.85 4.98 -24.54
N ALA A 4 14.64 4.42 -24.56
CA ALA A 4 13.44 5.15 -24.19
C ALA A 4 13.51 5.34 -22.67
N GLN A 5 13.81 6.56 -22.23
CA GLN A 5 13.73 6.89 -20.81
C GLN A 5 12.29 6.63 -20.36
N PRO A 6 12.10 5.91 -19.22
CA PRO A 6 10.76 5.64 -18.71
C PRO A 6 10.04 6.97 -18.49
N GLU A 7 8.76 7.01 -18.86
CA GLU A 7 7.94 8.20 -18.68
C GLU A 7 7.72 8.43 -17.18
N VAL A 8 8.32 9.48 -16.64
CA VAL A 8 8.17 9.86 -15.22
C VAL A 8 7.00 10.82 -15.08
N LEU A 9 6.09 10.49 -14.17
CA LEU A 9 4.88 11.23 -13.84
C LEU A 9 4.93 11.72 -12.39
N GLU A 10 4.22 12.81 -12.12
CA GLU A 10 4.00 13.29 -10.75
C GLU A 10 2.65 12.76 -10.24
N VAL A 11 2.67 12.13 -9.06
CA VAL A 11 1.48 11.72 -8.30
C VAL A 11 1.39 12.58 -7.05
N HIS A 12 0.27 13.26 -6.86
CA HIS A 12 0.03 14.16 -5.74
C HIS A 12 -0.90 13.49 -4.72
N LEU A 13 -0.45 13.28 -3.50
CA LEU A 13 -1.30 12.85 -2.40
C LEU A 13 -1.65 14.08 -1.56
N VAL A 14 -2.93 14.47 -1.57
CA VAL A 14 -3.40 15.68 -0.89
C VAL A 14 -4.06 15.31 0.42
N ASP A 15 -3.80 16.09 1.47
CA ASP A 15 -4.31 15.87 2.83
C ASP A 15 -3.99 14.46 3.37
N TYR A 16 -2.78 13.99 3.08
CA TYR A 16 -2.28 12.67 3.45
C TYR A 16 -2.32 12.48 4.98
N PRO A 17 -3.12 11.53 5.52
CA PRO A 17 -3.33 11.36 6.95
C PRO A 17 -2.17 10.61 7.62
N LEU A 18 -1.38 11.32 8.41
CA LEU A 18 -0.14 10.77 8.98
C LEU A 18 -0.38 9.71 10.06
N ASP A 19 -1.46 9.84 10.83
CA ASP A 19 -1.85 8.86 11.85
C ASP A 19 -2.32 7.53 11.24
N LEU A 20 -3.11 7.61 10.16
CA LEU A 20 -3.56 6.43 9.42
C LEU A 20 -2.42 5.76 8.67
N TYR A 21 -1.49 6.54 8.11
CA TYR A 21 -0.26 6.00 7.55
C TYR A 21 0.49 5.13 8.57
N LEU A 22 0.73 5.64 9.78
CA LEU A 22 1.46 4.90 10.81
C LEU A 22 0.76 3.59 11.18
N ARG A 23 -0.57 3.62 11.38
CA ARG A 23 -1.35 2.42 11.69
C ARG A 23 -1.34 1.41 10.55
N ALA A 24 -1.46 1.89 9.31
CA ALA A 24 -1.43 1.03 8.14
C ALA A 24 -0.04 0.40 7.93
N GLN A 25 1.04 1.10 8.25
CA GLN A 25 2.39 0.56 8.25
C GLN A 25 2.57 -0.52 9.32
N GLU A 26 2.22 -0.23 10.57
CA GLU A 26 2.31 -1.20 11.67
C GLU A 26 1.55 -2.48 11.34
N HIS A 27 0.33 -2.34 10.80
CA HIS A 27 -0.47 -3.48 10.38
C HIS A 27 0.12 -4.24 9.19
N ALA A 28 0.66 -3.54 8.18
CA ALA A 28 1.32 -4.17 7.05
C ALA A 28 2.56 -4.96 7.46
N ASP A 29 3.36 -4.42 8.39
CA ASP A 29 4.55 -5.08 8.94
C ASP A 29 4.18 -6.36 9.69
N ASP A 30 3.14 -6.31 10.53
CA ASP A 30 2.63 -7.49 11.22
C ASP A 30 2.10 -8.55 10.25
N LEU A 31 1.37 -8.14 9.22
CA LEU A 31 0.87 -9.05 8.20
C LEU A 31 2.03 -9.73 7.43
N ILE A 32 3.04 -8.98 7.01
CA ILE A 32 4.22 -9.51 6.31
C ILE A 32 4.97 -10.51 7.22
N ARG A 33 5.15 -10.18 8.50
CA ARG A 33 5.80 -11.05 9.48
C ARG A 33 5.07 -12.38 9.63
N GLU A 34 3.75 -12.33 9.78
CA GLU A 34 2.93 -13.52 9.99
C GLU A 34 2.85 -14.39 8.72
N LEU A 35 2.69 -13.77 7.54
CA LEU A 35 2.73 -14.49 6.27
C LEU A 35 4.09 -15.14 6.00
N THR A 36 5.18 -14.51 6.45
CA THR A 36 6.51 -15.12 6.41
C THR A 36 6.60 -16.35 7.31
N LEU A 37 5.99 -16.34 8.50
CA LEU A 37 5.94 -17.53 9.36
C LEU A 37 5.13 -18.66 8.74
N ILE A 38 3.99 -18.34 8.11
CA ILE A 38 3.15 -19.32 7.42
C ILE A 38 3.90 -19.93 6.23
N ALA A 39 4.49 -19.10 5.37
CA ALA A 39 5.20 -19.56 4.18
C ALA A 39 6.35 -20.53 4.49
N ASN A 40 6.96 -20.42 5.68
CA ASN A 40 8.05 -21.27 6.14
C ASN A 40 7.61 -22.44 7.04
N SER A 41 6.30 -22.61 7.29
CA SER A 41 5.78 -23.65 8.17
C SER A 41 5.62 -25.00 7.45
N PRO A 42 6.08 -26.12 8.04
CA PRO A 42 5.93 -27.46 7.44
C PRO A 42 4.47 -27.96 7.37
N ALA A 43 3.53 -27.27 8.03
CA ALA A 43 2.09 -27.56 7.92
C ALA A 43 1.48 -27.16 6.55
N VAL A 44 2.22 -26.42 5.73
CA VAL A 44 1.79 -25.97 4.39
C VAL A 44 1.80 -27.11 3.36
N GLU A 45 2.43 -28.25 3.66
CA GLU A 45 2.57 -29.40 2.72
C GLU A 45 1.25 -30.08 2.33
N SER A 46 0.08 -29.63 2.80
CA SER A 46 -1.21 -30.23 2.46
C SER A 46 -2.32 -29.18 2.28
N GLY A 47 -2.22 -28.38 1.20
CA GLY A 47 -3.38 -27.66 0.64
C GLY A 47 -3.61 -26.21 1.08
N HIS A 48 -2.58 -25.52 1.59
CA HIS A 48 -2.68 -24.09 1.89
C HIS A 48 -2.47 -23.24 0.63
N SER A 49 -3.07 -22.05 0.61
CA SER A 49 -2.98 -21.07 -0.50
C SER A 49 -1.53 -20.62 -0.75
N ASP A 50 -1.13 -20.47 -2.02
CA ASP A 50 0.16 -19.88 -2.43
C ASP A 50 0.26 -18.36 -2.15
N LEU A 51 -0.79 -17.77 -1.59
CA LEU A 51 -0.92 -16.35 -1.30
C LEU A 51 0.22 -15.75 -0.47
N PRO A 52 0.67 -16.35 0.67
CA PRO A 52 1.78 -15.79 1.44
C PRO A 52 3.05 -15.62 0.60
N ALA A 53 3.39 -16.61 -0.22
CA ALA A 53 4.56 -16.56 -1.09
C ALA A 53 4.42 -15.48 -2.18
N ARG A 54 3.23 -15.38 -2.80
CA ARG A 54 2.94 -14.38 -3.84
C ARG A 54 3.06 -12.95 -3.31
N LEU A 55 2.51 -12.67 -2.13
CA LEU A 55 2.60 -11.32 -1.54
C LEU A 55 4.05 -10.95 -1.22
N LEU A 56 4.81 -11.86 -0.60
CA LEU A 56 6.21 -11.61 -0.23
C LEU A 56 7.08 -11.31 -1.47
N VAL A 57 6.88 -12.05 -2.56
CA VAL A 57 7.57 -11.79 -3.83
C VAL A 57 7.22 -10.41 -4.39
N LEU A 58 5.94 -10.01 -4.35
CA LEU A 58 5.53 -8.72 -4.89
C LEU A 58 6.06 -7.54 -4.06
N VAL A 59 6.02 -7.64 -2.73
CA VAL A 59 6.57 -6.62 -1.83
C VAL A 59 8.08 -6.47 -2.04
N ASP A 60 8.81 -7.59 -2.13
CA ASP A 60 10.25 -7.58 -2.41
C ASP A 60 10.57 -6.94 -3.76
N GLN A 61 9.82 -7.28 -4.81
CA GLN A 61 9.97 -6.68 -6.14
C GLN A 61 9.75 -5.18 -6.13
N LEU A 62 8.66 -4.70 -5.51
CA LEU A 62 8.35 -3.29 -5.42
C LEU A 62 9.42 -2.50 -4.67
N THR A 63 9.90 -3.08 -3.56
CA THR A 63 10.93 -2.47 -2.70
C THR A 63 12.24 -2.31 -3.47
N HIS A 64 12.66 -3.32 -4.24
CA HIS A 64 13.90 -3.28 -5.01
C HIS A 64 13.78 -2.47 -6.31
N GLN A 65 12.68 -2.64 -7.05
CA GLN A 65 12.51 -2.03 -8.37
C GLN A 65 12.31 -0.51 -8.29
N TYR A 66 11.67 -0.03 -7.22
CA TYR A 66 11.35 1.38 -7.03
C TYR A 66 12.11 2.00 -5.84
N ALA A 67 13.21 1.36 -5.41
CA ALA A 67 14.12 1.92 -4.42
C ALA A 67 14.58 3.32 -4.85
N GLY A 68 14.55 4.30 -3.93
CA GLY A 68 14.96 5.67 -4.21
C GLY A 68 13.88 6.59 -4.77
N VAL A 69 12.74 6.05 -5.25
CA VAL A 69 11.61 6.85 -5.74
C VAL A 69 10.96 7.65 -4.61
N SER A 70 11.03 7.12 -3.38
CA SER A 70 10.32 7.65 -2.21
C SER A 70 11.22 8.38 -1.21
N ASP A 71 12.55 8.35 -1.33
CA ASP A 71 13.48 8.81 -0.28
C ASP A 71 13.21 10.24 0.23
N ASP A 72 12.95 11.18 -0.68
CA ASP A 72 12.69 12.57 -0.30
C ASP A 72 11.27 12.74 0.28
N VAL A 73 10.31 11.95 -0.19
CA VAL A 73 8.95 11.93 0.34
C VAL A 73 8.91 11.33 1.73
N GLU A 74 9.69 10.27 1.98
CA GLU A 74 9.86 9.66 3.30
C GLU A 74 10.45 10.66 4.30
N LYS A 75 11.52 11.37 3.94
CA LYS A 75 12.08 12.44 4.78
C LYS A 75 11.06 13.54 5.07
N GLN A 76 10.26 13.94 4.08
CA GLN A 76 9.23 14.95 4.26
C GLN A 76 8.17 14.49 5.26
N ARG A 77 7.73 13.24 5.14
CA ARG A 77 6.75 12.61 6.02
C ARG A 77 7.28 12.48 7.44
N ASP A 78 8.49 11.96 7.60
CA ASP A 78 9.12 11.78 8.91
C ASP A 78 9.31 13.13 9.62
N ALA A 79 9.75 14.16 8.88
CA ALA A 79 9.85 15.50 9.44
C ALA A 79 8.50 16.10 9.85
N ALA A 80 7.40 15.75 9.17
CA ALA A 80 6.06 16.20 9.54
C ALA A 80 5.54 15.47 10.78
N LEU A 81 5.80 14.18 10.89
CA LEU A 81 5.55 13.38 12.10
C LEU A 81 6.29 13.96 13.31
N ASP A 82 7.57 14.30 13.16
CA ASP A 82 8.38 14.93 14.21
C ASP A 82 7.81 16.29 14.66
N ARG A 83 7.15 17.02 13.76
CA ARG A 83 6.47 18.29 14.06
C ARG A 83 5.08 18.10 14.68
N GLY A 84 4.58 16.88 14.77
CA GLY A 84 3.24 16.58 15.27
C GLY A 84 2.12 17.02 14.32
N GLU A 85 2.41 17.08 13.01
CA GLU A 85 1.38 17.33 12.00
C GLU A 85 0.44 16.13 11.89
N THR A 86 -0.83 16.40 11.59
CA THR A 86 -1.85 15.34 11.40
C THR A 86 -2.02 14.96 9.94
N SER A 87 -1.76 15.88 9.02
CA SER A 87 -1.77 15.62 7.58
C SER A 87 -0.80 16.52 6.82
N ILE A 88 -0.39 16.08 5.63
CA ILE A 88 0.52 16.80 4.72
C ILE A 88 0.15 16.57 3.25
N ASP A 89 0.69 17.39 2.35
CA ASP A 89 0.64 17.11 0.91
C ASP A 89 1.98 16.52 0.45
N LEU A 90 1.92 15.43 -0.31
CA LEU A 90 3.09 14.73 -0.85
C LEU A 90 3.06 14.71 -2.38
N THR A 91 4.24 14.70 -3.00
CA THR A 91 4.37 14.55 -4.46
C THR A 91 5.44 13.51 -4.76
N TYR A 92 5.03 12.43 -5.41
CA TYR A 92 5.89 11.34 -5.86
C TYR A 92 6.24 11.54 -7.33
N ARG A 93 7.50 11.23 -7.70
CA ARG A 93 7.94 11.17 -9.10
C ARG A 93 8.18 9.72 -9.48
N VAL A 94 7.22 9.12 -10.16
CA VAL A 94 7.20 7.68 -10.39
C VAL A 94 7.21 7.37 -11.88
N PRO A 95 7.85 6.26 -12.30
CA PRO A 95 7.71 5.77 -13.67
C PRO A 95 6.26 5.30 -13.89
N ARG A 96 5.70 5.53 -15.08
CA ARG A 96 4.34 5.13 -15.45
C ARG A 96 4.07 3.64 -15.14
N GLU A 97 5.07 2.79 -15.36
CA GLU A 97 4.98 1.33 -15.21
C GLU A 97 4.68 0.88 -13.76
N ILE A 98 4.80 1.77 -12.76
CA ILE A 98 4.48 1.44 -11.37
C ILE A 98 2.98 1.17 -11.16
N ALA A 99 2.10 1.72 -12.02
CA ALA A 99 0.65 1.62 -11.84
C ALA A 99 0.16 0.16 -11.85
N ASP A 100 0.70 -0.68 -12.73
CA ASP A 100 0.35 -2.10 -12.79
C ASP A 100 0.80 -2.84 -11.53
N ALA A 101 1.98 -2.51 -11.01
CA ALA A 101 2.51 -3.13 -9.79
C ALA A 101 1.72 -2.69 -8.54
N VAL A 102 1.30 -1.42 -8.48
CA VAL A 102 0.43 -0.88 -7.41
C VAL A 102 -0.95 -1.53 -7.45
N ARG A 103 -1.54 -1.68 -8.64
CA ARG A 103 -2.83 -2.37 -8.81
C ARG A 103 -2.74 -3.82 -8.33
N HIS A 104 -1.70 -4.54 -8.77
CA HIS A 104 -1.47 -5.91 -8.36
C HIS A 104 -1.26 -6.04 -6.84
N LEU A 105 -0.58 -5.08 -6.22
CA LEU A 105 -0.40 -5.05 -4.77
C LEU A 105 -1.73 -4.90 -4.04
N GLY A 106 -2.61 -4.01 -4.51
CA GLY A 106 -3.97 -3.86 -3.98
C GLY A 106 -4.76 -5.16 -4.06
N ASP A 107 -4.76 -5.82 -5.22
CA ASP A 107 -5.47 -7.08 -5.43
C ASP A 107 -5.00 -8.19 -4.48
N ILE A 108 -3.68 -8.34 -4.29
CA ILE A 108 -3.14 -9.36 -3.38
C ILE A 108 -3.47 -9.02 -1.92
N PHE A 109 -3.42 -7.75 -1.53
CA PHE A 109 -3.81 -7.36 -0.18
C PHE A 109 -5.28 -7.62 0.12
N ASP A 110 -6.17 -7.40 -0.85
CA ASP A 110 -7.59 -7.71 -0.70
C ASP A 110 -7.83 -9.23 -0.67
N GLU A 111 -7.05 -10.02 -1.42
CA GLU A 111 -7.02 -11.49 -1.32
C GLU A 111 -6.54 -11.94 0.08
N ALA A 112 -5.52 -11.28 0.64
CA ALA A 112 -5.01 -11.54 1.99
C ALA A 112 -6.05 -11.23 3.07
N ASP A 113 -6.79 -10.14 2.95
CA ASP A 113 -7.86 -9.80 3.89
C ASP A 113 -9.01 -10.80 3.84
N GLU A 114 -9.39 -11.27 2.65
CA GLU A 114 -10.40 -12.32 2.51
C GLU A 114 -9.90 -13.66 3.07
N TYR A 115 -8.64 -14.01 2.81
CA TYR A 115 -8.02 -15.20 3.38
C TYR A 115 -8.01 -15.17 4.92
N CYS A 116 -7.64 -14.02 5.52
CA CYS A 116 -7.70 -13.81 6.96
C CYS A 116 -9.12 -13.90 7.51
N ARG A 117 -10.13 -13.42 6.76
CA ARG A 117 -11.55 -13.46 7.14
C ARG A 117 -12.15 -14.86 7.07
N GLN A 118 -11.73 -15.67 6.11
CA GLN A 118 -12.23 -17.04 5.88
C GLN A 118 -11.55 -18.09 6.78
N GLY A 119 -10.30 -17.86 7.20
CA GLY A 119 -9.51 -18.84 7.94
C GLY A 119 -9.71 -18.83 9.46
N GLU A 120 -9.76 -20.02 10.08
CA GLU A 120 -9.64 -20.19 11.55
C GLU A 120 -8.23 -19.83 12.09
N HIS A 121 -7.22 -19.66 11.22
CA HIS A 121 -5.81 -19.53 11.60
C HIS A 121 -5.25 -18.10 11.68
N LEU A 122 -5.99 -17.08 11.22
CA LEU A 122 -5.52 -15.68 11.16
C LEU A 122 -6.52 -14.67 11.75
N LEU A 123 -7.40 -15.13 12.65
CA LEU A 123 -8.45 -14.30 13.27
C LEU A 123 -7.91 -13.06 14.02
N THR A 124 -6.60 -12.98 14.27
CA THR A 124 -5.95 -11.86 14.98
C THR A 124 -5.44 -10.75 14.04
N LEU A 125 -5.50 -10.90 12.71
CA LEU A 125 -4.91 -9.96 11.73
C LEU A 125 -5.93 -9.34 10.76
N ALA A 126 -7.20 -9.24 11.14
CA ALA A 126 -8.15 -8.49 10.31
C ALA A 126 -7.67 -7.04 10.17
N THR A 127 -7.43 -6.60 8.92
CA THR A 127 -7.03 -5.21 8.65
C THR A 127 -8.08 -4.25 9.23
N PRO A 128 -7.68 -3.36 10.16
CA PRO A 128 -8.58 -2.35 10.71
C PRO A 128 -9.26 -1.55 9.59
N ALA A 129 -10.53 -1.20 9.78
CA ALA A 129 -11.33 -0.55 8.74
C ALA A 129 -10.70 0.78 8.27
N ASP A 130 -10.06 1.53 9.17
CA ASP A 130 -9.37 2.77 8.88
C ASP A 130 -8.09 2.56 8.06
N ALA A 131 -7.29 1.55 8.41
CA ALA A 131 -6.11 1.13 7.65
C ALA A 131 -6.48 0.62 6.24
N LEU A 132 -7.56 -0.15 6.12
CA LEU A 132 -8.08 -0.64 4.84
C LEU A 132 -8.53 0.52 3.94
N ALA A 133 -9.35 1.42 4.48
CA ALA A 133 -9.84 2.59 3.75
C ALA A 133 -8.69 3.49 3.28
N TYR A 134 -7.70 3.73 4.15
CA TYR A 134 -6.48 4.47 3.79
C TYR A 134 -5.69 3.77 2.68
N ARG A 135 -5.48 2.44 2.78
CA ARG A 135 -4.75 1.67 1.76
C ARG A 135 -5.45 1.75 0.41
N HIS A 136 -6.76 1.58 0.36
CA HIS A 136 -7.52 1.68 -0.88
C HIS A 136 -7.42 3.08 -1.51
N TRP A 137 -7.59 4.14 -0.71
CA TRP A 137 -7.39 5.50 -1.20
C TRP A 137 -5.98 5.71 -1.76
N LEU A 138 -4.94 5.29 -1.03
CA LEU A 138 -3.55 5.45 -1.44
C LEU A 138 -3.27 4.77 -2.79
N LEU A 139 -3.61 3.48 -2.91
CA LEU A 139 -3.32 2.73 -4.13
C LEU A 139 -4.20 3.21 -5.30
N GLU A 140 -5.45 3.59 -5.05
CA GLU A 140 -6.31 4.18 -6.07
C GLU A 140 -5.73 5.51 -6.57
N GLU A 141 -5.26 6.41 -5.71
CA GLU A 141 -4.69 7.70 -6.13
C GLU A 141 -3.49 7.54 -7.07
N PHE A 142 -2.61 6.58 -6.79
CA PHE A 142 -1.51 6.25 -7.71
C PHE A 142 -2.03 5.80 -9.07
N VAL A 143 -2.92 4.81 -9.10
CA VAL A 143 -3.42 4.24 -10.37
C VAL A 143 -4.25 5.28 -11.15
N ALA A 144 -5.13 6.01 -10.47
CA ALA A 144 -6.02 7.02 -11.04
C ALA A 144 -5.25 8.16 -11.70
N GLN A 145 -4.22 8.68 -11.04
CA GLN A 145 -3.44 9.81 -11.57
C GLN A 145 -2.52 9.36 -12.71
N ILE A 146 -1.92 8.17 -12.62
CA ILE A 146 -1.01 7.65 -13.64
C ILE A 146 -1.74 7.24 -14.92
N GLU A 147 -2.80 6.44 -14.78
CA GLU A 147 -3.51 5.83 -15.91
C GLU A 147 -4.56 6.76 -16.50
N ASP A 148 -5.38 7.36 -15.65
CA ASP A 148 -6.53 8.16 -16.10
C ASP A 148 -6.22 9.66 -16.17
N GLY A 149 -5.08 10.11 -15.61
CA GLY A 149 -4.77 11.53 -15.47
C GLY A 149 -5.77 12.26 -14.56
N ARG A 150 -6.41 11.55 -13.64
CA ARG A 150 -7.39 12.15 -12.71
C ARG A 150 -6.73 13.20 -11.83
N ALA A 151 -7.47 14.24 -11.48
CA ALA A 151 -7.02 15.21 -10.48
C ALA A 151 -6.97 14.55 -9.08
N PRO A 152 -6.02 14.94 -8.22
CA PRO A 152 -5.85 14.32 -6.92
C PRO A 152 -7.09 14.50 -6.04
N MET A 153 -7.50 13.43 -5.35
CA MET A 153 -8.58 13.46 -4.37
C MET A 153 -8.00 13.56 -2.95
N PRO A 154 -8.24 14.66 -2.21
CA PRO A 154 -7.79 14.76 -0.82
C PRO A 154 -8.39 13.64 0.04
N TRP A 155 -7.61 13.06 0.95
CA TRP A 155 -8.10 11.98 1.84
C TRP A 155 -9.40 12.37 2.54
N SER A 156 -9.47 13.54 3.20
CA SER A 156 -10.68 13.99 3.93
C SER A 156 -11.94 14.12 3.06
N ARG A 157 -11.80 14.19 1.73
CA ARG A 157 -12.90 14.27 0.77
C ARG A 157 -13.15 12.97 0.03
N SER A 158 -12.28 11.98 0.20
CA SER A 158 -12.41 10.68 -0.45
C SER A 158 -13.66 9.94 0.04
N PRO A 159 -14.25 9.07 -0.79
CA PRO A 159 -15.33 8.19 -0.35
C PRO A 159 -14.89 7.25 0.79
N TYR A 160 -13.61 6.90 0.84
CA TYR A 160 -13.01 6.06 1.88
C TYR A 160 -13.05 6.72 3.26
N ALA A 161 -12.62 7.99 3.37
CA ALA A 161 -12.69 8.73 4.63
C ALA A 161 -14.13 8.97 5.08
N GLN A 162 -15.04 9.23 4.14
CA GLN A 162 -16.47 9.41 4.44
C GLN A 162 -17.10 8.13 4.99
N ALA A 163 -16.71 6.97 4.48
CA ALA A 163 -17.23 5.68 4.94
C ALA A 163 -16.86 5.37 6.41
N LEU A 164 -15.78 5.97 6.95
CA LEU A 164 -15.37 5.80 8.35
C LEU A 164 -16.17 6.68 9.33
N GLN A 165 -16.95 7.64 8.83
CA GLN A 165 -17.73 8.58 9.64
C GLN A 165 -19.16 8.09 9.93
N HIS A 166 -19.55 6.95 9.34
CA HIS A 166 -20.89 6.36 9.39
C HIS A 166 -20.91 5.04 10.16
#